data_AF-A0A2H6K8W7-F1
#
_entry.id   AF-A0A2H6K8W7-F1
#
_cell.length_a   1.000
_cell.length_b   1.000
_cell.length_c   1.000
_cell.angle_alpha   90.00
_cell.angle_beta   90.00
_cell.angle_gamma   90.00
#
_symmetry.space_group_name_H-M   'P 1'
#
loop_
_entity.id
_entity.type
_entity.pdbx_description
1 polymer ?
#
loop_
_entity_poly.entity_id
_entity_poly.type
_entity_poly.pdbx_seq_one_letter_code
_entity_poly.pdbx_strand_id
1 'polypeptide(L)'
;MTKYECYFDSALHIIKGAACIAFSLPTGRTTKSISRKSTTAGVMTLCSVKSQPTDSQYTLFNQLIAQKISENGKFRAMLIDRPVAEAVYGDSIYDERPVPANVNKLRLVALEEWNINASMRDVVKTTGQVGQIDINKLTYKGESQTLLISFVVQPGSETPDILTETEIITSPAECPPKSMVLPPGEVDTTNDTFIELFGLERSSNAAKPANEIDYDKLIREFGCEKITQQQLDRIEKLIKRPAHPYLRRGLFFSHRGLDHLLDAYEKGIPFFIYTGRGPSSDTLHLGHLVPFLFTQWLQEVFQVPVVIMLSDDEKFLFREELEYDKVREMAKENARDIIACGFDPNLTFIYRNTDFIGDLYGISLKMQKKTTFNQVKGIFGFGLSSNIGSIAYPAIEGAAAFCQAYPKLFGHRTDMLCLVPQGIDQDPFFRMTRDLAPRLGFLKPISIHSKFIPSLLGVNCKMSSSVEGSAIFVTDSPAIIRGKIHKYAFSGGRDTAEEHRRLGANLDVDVAYHYLRFFLDDDEELNDIATKYKAGEIMSSAVKDKLVDIVCNIVHNYRVSCRHY
;
A
#
# COMPACT_ATOMS: atom_id res chain seq x y z
N MET A 1 -35.73 -17.68 -8.72
CA MET A 1 -34.52 -17.74 -7.87
C MET A 1 -34.96 -17.39 -6.47
N THR A 2 -34.77 -18.29 -5.50
CA THR A 2 -35.14 -18.02 -4.11
C THR A 2 -34.14 -17.03 -3.50
N LYS A 3 -34.60 -16.12 -2.63
CA LYS A 3 -33.80 -15.09 -1.93
C LYS A 3 -32.51 -15.65 -1.30
N TYR A 4 -32.50 -16.94 -0.97
CA TYR A 4 -31.39 -17.62 -0.31
C TYR A 4 -30.27 -18.12 -1.23
N GLU A 5 -30.49 -18.20 -2.55
CA GLU A 5 -29.48 -18.71 -3.47
C GLU A 5 -28.26 -17.79 -3.56
N CYS A 6 -28.45 -16.47 -3.42
CA CYS A 6 -27.35 -15.51 -3.46
C CYS A 6 -26.34 -15.71 -2.31
N TYR A 7 -26.78 -16.13 -1.12
CA TYR A 7 -25.89 -16.43 0.01
C TYR A 7 -24.99 -17.62 -0.31
N PHE A 8 -25.55 -18.67 -0.91
CA PHE A 8 -24.79 -19.82 -1.37
C PHE A 8 -23.75 -19.43 -2.41
N ASP A 9 -24.16 -18.68 -3.45
CA ASP A 9 -23.25 -18.28 -4.53
C ASP A 9 -22.16 -17.32 -4.04
N SER A 10 -22.48 -16.43 -3.10
CA SER A 10 -21.50 -15.55 -2.43
C SER A 10 -20.48 -16.36 -1.60
N ALA A 11 -20.95 -17.39 -0.88
CA ALA A 11 -20.08 -18.27 -0.10
C ALA A 11 -19.07 -19.02 -0.98
N LEU A 12 -19.43 -19.38 -2.22
CA LEU A 12 -18.48 -20.04 -3.14
C LEU A 12 -17.25 -19.16 -3.40
N HIS A 13 -17.42 -17.86 -3.61
CA HIS A 13 -16.30 -16.94 -3.85
C HIS A 13 -15.39 -16.81 -2.61
N ILE A 14 -15.99 -16.78 -1.41
CA ILE A 14 -15.24 -16.74 -0.14
C ILE A 14 -14.44 -18.03 0.04
N ILE A 15 -15.10 -19.18 -0.09
CA ILE A 15 -14.50 -20.52 0.05
C ILE A 15 -13.38 -20.73 -0.97
N LYS A 16 -13.61 -20.36 -2.24
CA LYS A 16 -12.63 -20.53 -3.32
C LYS A 16 -11.36 -19.74 -3.04
N GLY A 17 -11.46 -18.45 -2.70
CA GLY A 17 -10.28 -17.64 -2.38
C GLY A 17 -9.53 -18.15 -1.15
N ALA A 18 -10.25 -18.54 -0.08
CA ALA A 18 -9.64 -19.14 1.11
C ALA A 18 -8.87 -20.43 0.76
N ALA A 19 -9.43 -21.28 -0.10
CA ALA A 19 -8.80 -22.51 -0.53
C ALA A 19 -7.56 -22.27 -1.40
N CYS A 20 -7.62 -21.31 -2.34
CA CYS A 20 -6.48 -20.93 -3.17
C CYS A 20 -5.30 -20.45 -2.30
N ILE A 21 -5.58 -19.64 -1.28
CA ILE A 21 -4.57 -19.12 -0.36
C ILE A 21 -4.04 -20.22 0.58
N ALA A 22 -4.91 -20.96 1.26
CA ALA A 22 -4.53 -21.97 2.27
C ALA A 22 -3.81 -23.18 1.67
N PHE A 23 -4.26 -23.62 0.50
CA PHE A 23 -3.74 -24.82 -0.16
C PHE A 23 -2.76 -24.49 -1.29
N SER A 24 -2.45 -23.20 -1.52
CA SER A 24 -1.52 -22.74 -2.56
C SER A 24 -1.91 -23.23 -3.95
N LEU A 25 -3.20 -23.07 -4.28
CA LEU A 25 -3.77 -23.41 -5.58
C LEU A 25 -3.89 -22.13 -6.42
N PRO A 26 -3.81 -22.21 -7.76
CA PRO A 26 -4.14 -21.08 -8.61
C PRO A 26 -5.63 -20.71 -8.48
N THR A 27 -6.01 -19.51 -8.87
CA THR A 27 -7.41 -19.06 -8.86
C THR A 27 -8.14 -19.59 -10.10
N GLY A 28 -7.43 -19.61 -11.23
CA GLY A 28 -7.91 -20.15 -12.49
C GLY A 28 -7.94 -21.67 -12.50
N ARG A 29 -8.99 -22.24 -13.10
CA ARG A 29 -9.19 -23.68 -13.35
C ARG A 29 -9.23 -24.58 -12.12
N THR A 30 -9.29 -24.03 -10.92
CA THR A 30 -9.21 -24.81 -9.66
C THR A 30 -10.53 -25.44 -9.23
N THR A 31 -11.68 -24.83 -9.57
CA THR A 31 -12.98 -25.44 -9.26
C THR A 31 -13.35 -26.44 -10.35
N LYS A 32 -13.50 -27.71 -9.98
CA LYS A 32 -13.94 -28.79 -10.88
C LYS A 32 -15.45 -28.84 -11.04
N SER A 33 -16.16 -28.76 -9.91
CA SER A 33 -17.62 -28.81 -9.90
C SER A 33 -18.20 -28.27 -8.60
N ILE A 34 -19.46 -27.85 -8.67
CA ILE A 34 -20.27 -27.42 -7.53
C ILE A 34 -21.52 -28.29 -7.50
N SER A 35 -21.78 -28.96 -6.38
CA SER A 35 -22.98 -29.75 -6.13
C SER A 35 -23.81 -29.07 -5.06
N ARG A 36 -24.93 -28.45 -5.46
CA ARG A 36 -25.88 -27.82 -4.54
C ARG A 36 -26.77 -28.90 -3.91
N LYS A 37 -26.84 -28.94 -2.57
CA LYS A 37 -27.64 -29.91 -1.79
C LYS A 37 -28.93 -29.28 -1.25
N SER A 38 -28.90 -28.00 -0.89
CA SER A 38 -30.07 -27.19 -0.54
C SER A 38 -29.85 -25.75 -1.00
N THR A 39 -30.74 -24.83 -0.63
CA THR A 39 -30.55 -23.38 -0.88
C THR A 39 -29.34 -22.79 -0.17
N THR A 40 -28.86 -23.42 0.91
CA THR A 40 -27.76 -22.93 1.75
C THR A 40 -26.63 -23.94 1.95
N ALA A 41 -26.72 -25.16 1.42
CA ALA A 41 -25.72 -26.21 1.62
C ALA A 41 -25.26 -26.82 0.30
N GLY A 42 -23.98 -27.20 0.23
CA GLY A 42 -23.41 -27.81 -0.96
C GLY A 42 -22.00 -28.32 -0.79
N VAL A 43 -21.45 -28.81 -1.91
CA VAL A 43 -20.11 -29.36 -1.99
C VAL A 43 -19.37 -28.70 -3.16
N MET A 44 -18.24 -28.06 -2.86
CA MET A 44 -17.29 -27.57 -3.86
C MET A 44 -16.19 -28.62 -4.06
N THR A 45 -15.95 -29.02 -5.30
CA THR A 45 -14.84 -29.93 -5.63
C THR A 45 -13.73 -29.12 -6.27
N LEU A 46 -12.57 -29.07 -5.62
CA LEU A 46 -11.34 -28.48 -6.15
C LEU A 46 -10.47 -29.54 -6.82
N CYS A 47 -9.72 -29.16 -7.85
CA CYS A 47 -8.72 -30.01 -8.51
C CYS A 47 -7.29 -29.47 -8.28
N SER A 48 -6.29 -30.18 -8.81
CA SER A 48 -4.87 -29.83 -8.69
C SER A 48 -4.34 -29.81 -7.25
N VAL A 49 -5.01 -30.52 -6.33
CA VAL A 49 -4.60 -30.63 -4.93
C VAL A 49 -3.59 -31.77 -4.80
N LYS A 50 -2.31 -31.42 -4.75
CA LYS A 50 -1.19 -32.39 -4.80
C LYS A 50 -1.10 -33.33 -3.60
N SER A 51 -1.56 -32.89 -2.43
CA SER A 51 -1.49 -33.68 -1.21
C SER A 51 -2.69 -33.39 -0.32
N GLN A 52 -2.98 -34.29 0.61
CA GLN A 52 -3.95 -34.03 1.67
C GLN A 52 -3.52 -32.76 2.43
N PRO A 53 -4.41 -31.78 2.61
CA PRO A 53 -4.07 -30.62 3.42
C PRO A 53 -3.73 -31.03 4.86
N THR A 54 -2.81 -30.29 5.47
CA THR A 54 -2.40 -30.46 6.87
C THR A 54 -3.37 -29.79 7.83
N ASP A 55 -3.35 -30.18 9.11
CA ASP A 55 -4.16 -29.54 10.17
C ASP A 55 -3.94 -28.02 10.25
N SER A 56 -2.70 -27.57 10.05
CA SER A 56 -2.39 -26.13 9.99
C SER A 56 -3.03 -25.47 8.77
N GLN A 57 -3.05 -26.13 7.60
CA GLN A 57 -3.72 -25.60 6.41
C GLN A 57 -5.24 -25.59 6.55
N TYR A 58 -5.83 -26.60 7.19
CA TYR A 58 -7.26 -26.60 7.51
C TYR A 58 -7.63 -25.50 8.51
N THR A 59 -6.80 -25.29 9.52
CA THR A 59 -6.98 -24.21 10.50
C THR A 59 -6.93 -22.85 9.81
N LEU A 60 -5.89 -22.65 8.98
CA LEU A 60 -5.74 -21.45 8.16
C LEU A 60 -6.94 -21.25 7.22
N PHE A 61 -7.39 -22.29 6.53
CA PHE A 61 -8.54 -22.22 5.63
C PHE A 61 -9.82 -21.73 6.33
N ASN A 62 -10.13 -22.24 7.52
CA ASN A 62 -11.29 -21.78 8.30
C ASN A 62 -11.09 -20.35 8.83
N GLN A 63 -9.88 -20.00 9.29
CA GLN A 63 -9.54 -18.65 9.71
C GLN A 63 -9.70 -17.64 8.58
N LEU A 64 -9.27 -17.98 7.37
CA LEU A 64 -9.41 -17.15 6.17
C LEU A 64 -10.87 -16.88 5.82
N ILE A 65 -11.74 -17.89 5.92
CA ILE A 65 -13.18 -17.71 5.70
C ILE A 65 -13.75 -16.75 6.74
N ALA A 66 -13.49 -16.98 8.02
CA ALA A 66 -13.98 -16.13 9.10
C ALA A 66 -13.45 -14.69 8.97
N GLN A 67 -12.16 -14.55 8.66
CA GLN A 67 -11.51 -13.26 8.43
C GLN A 67 -12.17 -12.53 7.27
N LYS A 68 -12.39 -13.19 6.13
CA LYS A 68 -12.97 -12.55 4.95
C LYS A 68 -14.41 -12.12 5.18
N ILE A 69 -15.20 -12.88 5.94
CA ILE A 69 -16.54 -12.48 6.38
C ILE A 69 -16.46 -11.27 7.31
N SER A 70 -15.55 -11.28 8.29
CA SER A 70 -15.40 -10.20 9.28
C SER A 70 -14.89 -8.89 8.67
N GLU A 71 -14.10 -8.97 7.60
CA GLU A 71 -13.62 -7.82 6.81
C GLU A 71 -14.79 -7.07 6.16
N ASN A 72 -15.95 -7.72 5.98
CA ASN A 72 -17.13 -7.15 5.34
C ASN A 72 -16.82 -6.55 3.94
N GLY A 73 -15.83 -7.11 3.25
CA GLY A 73 -15.39 -6.67 1.92
C GLY A 73 -16.52 -6.73 0.88
N LYS A 74 -16.49 -5.77 -0.06
CA LYS A 74 -17.51 -5.60 -1.09
C LYS A 74 -17.34 -6.61 -2.23
N PHE A 75 -18.44 -7.18 -2.69
CA PHE A 75 -18.48 -7.88 -3.96
C PHE A 75 -18.61 -6.87 -5.09
N ARG A 76 -17.90 -7.10 -6.20
CA ARG A 76 -18.06 -6.33 -7.43
C ARG A 76 -18.51 -7.26 -8.54
N ALA A 77 -19.67 -6.99 -9.13
CA ALA A 77 -20.19 -7.73 -10.27
C ALA A 77 -20.04 -6.89 -11.54
N MET A 78 -19.45 -7.46 -12.59
CA MET A 78 -19.12 -6.76 -13.83
C MET A 78 -19.57 -7.56 -15.03
N LEU A 79 -20.31 -6.96 -15.95
CA LEU A 79 -20.64 -7.52 -17.25
C LEU A 79 -19.63 -7.00 -18.28
N ILE A 80 -18.82 -7.91 -18.83
CA ILE A 80 -17.66 -7.59 -19.67
C ILE A 80 -17.72 -8.42 -20.95
N ASP A 81 -17.32 -7.85 -22.09
CA ASP A 81 -17.12 -8.61 -23.31
C ASP A 81 -16.02 -9.66 -23.10
N ARG A 82 -16.28 -10.89 -23.56
CA ARG A 82 -15.40 -12.05 -23.33
C ARG A 82 -13.96 -11.80 -23.80
N PRO A 83 -13.70 -11.24 -25.00
CA PRO A 83 -12.33 -10.96 -25.44
C PRO A 83 -11.59 -9.98 -24.52
N VAL A 84 -12.30 -8.99 -23.98
CA VAL A 84 -11.72 -8.02 -23.03
C VAL A 84 -11.39 -8.70 -21.70
N ALA A 85 -12.31 -9.50 -21.17
CA ALA A 85 -12.09 -10.25 -19.94
C ALA A 85 -10.92 -11.25 -20.06
N GLU A 86 -10.84 -11.98 -21.17
CA GLU A 86 -9.73 -12.92 -21.44
C GLU A 86 -8.40 -12.18 -21.62
N ALA A 87 -8.39 -11.01 -22.26
CA ALA A 87 -7.19 -10.19 -22.39
C ALA A 87 -6.67 -9.67 -21.04
N VAL A 88 -7.58 -9.24 -20.14
CA VAL A 88 -7.19 -8.70 -18.84
C VAL A 88 -6.86 -9.79 -17.83
N TYR A 89 -7.66 -10.86 -17.75
CA TYR A 89 -7.56 -11.83 -16.66
C TYR A 89 -7.03 -13.20 -17.07
N GLY A 90 -7.02 -13.54 -18.36
CA GLY A 90 -6.63 -14.87 -18.85
C GLY A 90 -7.46 -15.98 -18.21
N ASP A 91 -6.81 -17.06 -17.78
CA ASP A 91 -7.49 -18.22 -17.19
C ASP A 91 -8.01 -18.02 -15.76
N SER A 92 -7.60 -16.94 -15.07
CA SER A 92 -7.95 -16.73 -13.66
C SER A 92 -9.46 -16.60 -13.40
N ILE A 93 -10.23 -16.19 -14.40
CA ILE A 93 -11.69 -16.02 -14.31
C ILE A 93 -12.46 -17.34 -14.48
N TYR A 94 -11.81 -18.40 -14.95
CA TYR A 94 -12.49 -19.64 -15.31
C TYR A 94 -12.36 -20.72 -14.25
N ASP A 95 -13.39 -21.55 -14.17
CA ASP A 95 -13.33 -22.86 -13.52
C ASP A 95 -12.85 -23.92 -14.52
N GLU A 96 -12.66 -25.17 -14.07
CA GLU A 96 -12.21 -26.27 -14.94
C GLU A 96 -13.21 -26.52 -16.09
N ARG A 97 -14.51 -26.28 -15.84
CA ARG A 97 -15.52 -26.36 -16.90
C ARG A 97 -15.41 -25.18 -17.87
N PRO A 98 -15.28 -25.43 -19.18
CA PRO A 98 -15.19 -24.35 -20.16
C PRO A 98 -16.52 -23.61 -20.30
N VAL A 99 -16.44 -22.29 -20.48
CA VAL A 99 -17.59 -21.47 -20.87
C VAL A 99 -17.88 -21.72 -22.35
N PRO A 100 -19.15 -21.99 -22.74
CA PRO A 100 -19.51 -22.26 -24.13
C PRO A 100 -19.04 -21.17 -25.09
N ALA A 101 -18.60 -21.56 -26.30
CA ALA A 101 -18.02 -20.64 -27.29
C ALA A 101 -19.01 -19.56 -27.78
N ASN A 102 -20.31 -19.81 -27.69
CA ASN A 102 -21.36 -18.87 -28.06
C ASN A 102 -21.63 -17.76 -27.03
N VAL A 103 -20.96 -17.79 -25.87
CA VAL A 103 -21.07 -16.75 -24.85
C VAL A 103 -20.07 -15.64 -25.14
N ASN A 104 -20.60 -14.48 -25.57
CA ASN A 104 -19.80 -13.31 -25.96
C ASN A 104 -19.59 -12.29 -24.82
N LYS A 105 -20.42 -12.36 -23.77
CA LYS A 105 -20.30 -11.52 -22.57
C LYS A 105 -20.22 -12.39 -21.32
N LEU A 106 -19.30 -12.06 -20.43
CA LEU A 106 -19.11 -12.73 -19.15
C LEU A 106 -19.58 -11.82 -18.03
N ARG A 107 -20.35 -12.37 -17.09
CA ARG A 107 -20.54 -11.75 -15.79
C ARG A 107 -19.44 -12.23 -14.86
N LEU A 108 -18.55 -11.35 -14.44
CA LEU A 108 -17.49 -11.62 -13.50
C LEU A 108 -17.90 -11.13 -12.11
N VAL A 109 -17.65 -11.95 -11.10
CA VAL A 109 -17.77 -11.54 -9.69
C VAL A 109 -16.37 -11.54 -9.10
N ALA A 110 -15.97 -10.39 -8.56
CA ALA A 110 -14.68 -10.16 -7.93
C ALA A 110 -14.86 -9.86 -6.43
N LEU A 111 -13.96 -10.43 -5.64
CA LEU A 111 -13.65 -10.03 -4.27
C LEU A 111 -12.21 -9.55 -4.24
N GLU A 112 -12.01 -8.37 -3.67
CA GLU A 112 -10.72 -7.68 -3.64
C GLU A 112 -9.63 -8.53 -2.95
N GLU A 113 -8.44 -8.58 -3.57
CA GLU A 113 -7.25 -9.36 -3.19
C GLU A 113 -7.60 -10.82 -2.81
N TRP A 114 -8.61 -11.41 -3.46
CA TRP A 114 -9.19 -12.67 -3.00
C TRP A 114 -9.56 -13.65 -4.11
N ASN A 115 -10.49 -13.27 -4.98
CA ASN A 115 -10.99 -14.17 -6.02
C ASN A 115 -11.75 -13.39 -7.10
N ILE A 116 -11.49 -13.70 -8.37
CA ILE A 116 -12.36 -13.34 -9.50
C ILE A 116 -12.84 -14.60 -10.22
N ASN A 117 -14.12 -14.64 -10.60
CA ASN A 117 -14.66 -15.79 -11.32
C ASN A 117 -15.87 -15.42 -12.18
N ALA A 118 -16.01 -16.08 -13.33
CA ALA A 118 -17.17 -15.96 -14.19
C ALA A 118 -18.39 -16.66 -13.56
N SER A 119 -19.37 -15.87 -13.10
CA SER A 119 -20.57 -16.35 -12.42
C SER A 119 -21.82 -15.62 -12.91
N MET A 120 -22.79 -16.40 -13.37
CA MET A 120 -24.11 -15.93 -13.79
C MET A 120 -25.06 -15.67 -12.61
N ARG A 121 -24.66 -16.00 -11.38
CA ARG A 121 -25.51 -15.95 -10.19
C ARG A 121 -25.29 -14.66 -9.41
N ASP A 122 -26.37 -14.15 -8.84
CA ASP A 122 -26.31 -12.95 -8.00
C ASP A 122 -25.62 -13.24 -6.67
N VAL A 123 -24.92 -12.23 -6.15
CA VAL A 123 -24.19 -12.28 -4.89
C VAL A 123 -24.65 -11.14 -4.00
N VAL A 124 -24.44 -11.28 -2.70
CA VAL A 124 -24.73 -10.21 -1.73
C VAL A 124 -23.77 -9.03 -1.92
N LYS A 125 -24.06 -7.85 -1.35
CA LYS A 125 -23.24 -6.63 -1.47
C LYS A 125 -21.90 -6.79 -0.75
N THR A 126 -21.91 -7.42 0.42
CA THR A 126 -20.69 -7.58 1.23
C THR A 126 -20.56 -8.99 1.80
N THR A 127 -19.32 -9.41 2.03
CA THR A 127 -19.00 -10.71 2.65
C THR A 127 -19.61 -10.88 4.04
N GLY A 128 -19.78 -9.80 4.82
CA GLY A 128 -20.43 -9.86 6.13
C GLY A 128 -21.93 -10.18 6.06
N GLN A 129 -22.61 -9.84 4.95
CA GLN A 129 -24.01 -10.21 4.74
C GLN A 129 -24.21 -11.71 4.50
N VAL A 130 -23.15 -12.44 4.12
CA VAL A 130 -23.21 -13.90 3.96
C VAL A 130 -23.57 -14.59 5.28
N GLY A 131 -23.23 -13.97 6.42
CA GLY A 131 -23.39 -14.55 7.75
C GLY A 131 -22.28 -15.54 8.04
N GLN A 132 -22.62 -16.75 8.49
CA GLN A 132 -21.65 -17.77 8.86
C GLN A 132 -21.52 -18.84 7.76
N ILE A 133 -20.30 -19.31 7.52
CA ILE A 133 -20.02 -20.45 6.63
C ILE A 133 -19.39 -21.55 7.49
N ASP A 134 -20.10 -22.66 7.65
CA ASP A 134 -19.64 -23.84 8.37
C ASP A 134 -19.07 -24.87 7.40
N ILE A 135 -17.81 -25.25 7.60
CA ILE A 135 -17.17 -26.32 6.84
C ILE A 135 -17.39 -27.66 7.56
N ASN A 136 -18.33 -28.44 7.05
CA ASN A 136 -18.75 -29.70 7.68
C ASN A 136 -17.74 -30.83 7.45
N LYS A 137 -17.15 -30.90 6.26
CA LYS A 137 -16.27 -32.02 5.87
C LYS A 137 -15.33 -31.63 4.74
N LEU A 138 -14.06 -31.97 4.89
CA LEU A 138 -13.07 -31.99 3.82
C LEU A 138 -12.72 -33.45 3.47
N THR A 139 -12.82 -33.82 2.20
CA THR A 139 -12.46 -35.17 1.72
C THR A 139 -11.46 -35.08 0.58
N TYR A 140 -10.22 -35.48 0.84
CA TYR A 140 -9.17 -35.55 -0.18
C TYR A 140 -9.23 -36.89 -0.92
N LYS A 141 -9.14 -36.85 -2.26
CA LYS A 141 -9.08 -38.03 -3.12
C LYS A 141 -7.77 -38.05 -3.90
N GLY A 142 -6.77 -38.74 -3.36
CA GLY A 142 -5.41 -38.81 -3.92
C GLY A 142 -5.34 -39.24 -5.38
N GLU A 143 -6.11 -40.27 -5.77
CA GLU A 143 -6.13 -40.79 -7.16
C GLU A 143 -6.52 -39.72 -8.20
N SER A 144 -7.40 -38.80 -7.81
CA SER A 144 -7.91 -37.75 -8.69
C SER A 144 -7.32 -36.37 -8.39
N GLN A 145 -6.45 -36.27 -7.36
CA GLN A 145 -5.93 -35.03 -6.81
C GLN A 145 -7.03 -33.98 -6.58
N THR A 146 -8.19 -34.42 -6.08
CA THR A 146 -9.33 -33.54 -5.79
C THR A 146 -9.60 -33.40 -4.30
N LEU A 147 -10.11 -32.23 -3.91
CA LEU A 147 -10.54 -31.94 -2.54
C LEU A 147 -12.02 -31.53 -2.56
N LEU A 148 -12.85 -32.29 -1.85
CA LEU A 148 -14.27 -32.00 -1.69
C LEU A 148 -14.47 -31.22 -0.39
N ILE A 149 -15.07 -30.04 -0.49
CA ILE A 149 -15.38 -29.14 0.61
C ILE A 149 -16.89 -29.10 0.78
N SER A 150 -17.42 -29.77 1.80
CA SER A 150 -18.83 -29.72 2.18
C SER A 150 -19.06 -28.56 3.13
N PHE A 151 -20.02 -27.70 2.82
CA PHE A 151 -20.29 -26.50 3.61
C PHE A 151 -21.79 -26.20 3.74
N VAL A 152 -22.14 -25.43 4.79
CA VAL A 152 -23.47 -24.87 5.04
C VAL A 152 -23.32 -23.38 5.31
N VAL A 153 -24.22 -22.59 4.76
CA VAL A 153 -24.31 -21.14 4.95
C VAL A 153 -25.46 -20.83 5.89
N GLN A 154 -25.20 -20.02 6.92
CA GLN A 154 -26.21 -19.46 7.81
C GLN A 154 -26.33 -17.95 7.51
N PRO A 155 -27.35 -17.51 6.75
CA PRO A 155 -27.50 -16.12 6.34
C PRO A 155 -27.55 -15.14 7.52
N GLY A 156 -26.87 -13.99 7.39
CA GLY A 156 -26.73 -13.00 8.46
C GLY A 156 -27.96 -12.10 8.70
N SER A 157 -28.87 -11.95 7.72
CA SER A 157 -30.13 -11.23 7.90
C SER A 157 -31.16 -11.54 6.79
N GLU A 158 -32.43 -11.20 7.01
CA GLU A 158 -33.52 -11.32 6.04
C GLU A 158 -33.87 -10.00 5.31
N THR A 159 -32.93 -9.06 5.12
CA THR A 159 -33.26 -7.77 4.49
C THR A 159 -33.51 -7.86 2.96
N PRO A 160 -34.33 -6.97 2.36
CA PRO A 160 -34.76 -7.05 0.96
C PRO A 160 -33.76 -6.50 -0.08
N ASP A 161 -32.72 -5.76 0.31
CA ASP A 161 -31.78 -5.11 -0.62
C ASP A 161 -30.32 -5.51 -0.39
N ILE A 162 -30.06 -6.81 -0.57
CA ILE A 162 -28.76 -7.43 -0.32
C ILE A 162 -27.92 -7.63 -1.57
N LEU A 163 -28.44 -7.44 -2.79
CA LEU A 163 -27.76 -7.87 -4.01
C LEU A 163 -26.78 -6.82 -4.54
N THR A 164 -25.63 -7.30 -5.05
CA THR A 164 -24.68 -6.48 -5.78
C THR A 164 -25.21 -6.14 -7.17
N GLU A 165 -25.25 -4.85 -7.50
CA GLU A 165 -25.57 -4.38 -8.85
C GLU A 165 -24.47 -4.78 -9.84
N THR A 166 -24.86 -5.14 -11.06
CA THR A 166 -23.90 -5.52 -12.10
C THR A 166 -23.52 -4.29 -12.92
N GLU A 167 -22.27 -3.86 -12.81
CA GLU A 167 -21.69 -2.78 -13.59
C GLU A 167 -21.45 -3.24 -15.04
N ILE A 168 -21.70 -2.36 -16.02
CA ILE A 168 -21.38 -2.64 -17.43
C ILE A 168 -20.01 -2.05 -17.71
N ILE A 169 -19.07 -2.90 -18.12
CA ILE A 169 -17.69 -2.50 -18.44
C ILE A 169 -17.54 -2.45 -19.95
N THR A 170 -17.13 -1.31 -20.47
CA THR A 170 -17.02 -1.08 -21.92
C THR A 170 -15.58 -1.01 -22.42
N SER A 171 -14.61 -0.84 -21.52
CA SER A 171 -13.19 -0.75 -21.86
C SER A 171 -12.30 -1.57 -20.91
N PRO A 172 -11.13 -2.06 -21.38
CA PRO A 172 -10.15 -2.73 -20.51
C PRO A 172 -9.66 -1.86 -19.35
N ALA A 173 -9.70 -0.54 -19.47
CA ALA A 173 -9.23 0.40 -18.44
C ALA A 173 -10.16 0.51 -17.23
N GLU A 174 -11.44 0.17 -17.41
CA GLU A 174 -12.45 0.10 -16.34
C GLU A 174 -12.38 -1.22 -15.56
N CYS A 175 -11.72 -2.25 -16.11
CA CYS A 175 -11.48 -3.50 -15.43
C CYS A 175 -10.52 -3.28 -14.25
N PRO A 176 -10.85 -3.76 -13.04
CA PRO A 176 -9.88 -3.80 -11.97
C PRO A 176 -8.67 -4.66 -12.39
N PRO A 177 -7.44 -4.22 -12.17
CA PRO A 177 -6.26 -4.99 -12.56
C PRO A 177 -6.18 -6.29 -11.78
N LYS A 178 -5.45 -7.27 -12.32
CA LYS A 178 -5.21 -8.57 -11.65
C LYS A 178 -4.72 -8.40 -10.21
N SER A 179 -3.89 -7.39 -9.95
CA SER A 179 -3.39 -7.03 -8.61
C SER A 179 -4.48 -6.71 -7.59
N MET A 180 -5.64 -6.21 -8.03
CA MET A 180 -6.77 -5.90 -7.14
C MET A 180 -7.68 -7.09 -6.87
N VAL A 181 -7.71 -8.11 -7.74
CA VAL A 181 -8.77 -9.15 -7.69
C VAL A 181 -8.26 -10.56 -7.47
N LEU A 182 -6.97 -10.80 -7.73
CA LEU A 182 -6.34 -12.08 -7.46
C LEU A 182 -5.64 -12.08 -6.11
N PRO A 183 -5.43 -13.26 -5.51
CA PRO A 183 -4.45 -13.42 -4.45
C PRO A 183 -3.09 -12.88 -4.95
N PRO A 184 -2.40 -12.00 -4.21
CA PRO A 184 -1.18 -11.36 -4.68
C PRO A 184 -0.07 -12.34 -5.12
N GLY A 185 -0.06 -13.59 -4.62
CA GLY A 185 0.85 -14.64 -5.08
C GLY A 185 0.70 -15.09 -6.55
N GLU A 186 -0.37 -14.67 -7.25
CA GLU A 186 -0.64 -14.98 -8.66
C GLU A 186 -0.44 -13.79 -9.62
N VAL A 187 0.06 -12.66 -9.11
CA VAL A 187 0.20 -11.44 -9.89
C VAL A 187 1.64 -11.32 -10.38
N ASP A 188 1.89 -11.66 -11.64
CA ASP A 188 3.12 -11.28 -12.33
C ASP A 188 3.09 -9.77 -12.57
N THR A 189 3.77 -8.98 -11.72
CA THR A 189 4.06 -7.60 -12.07
C THR A 189 5.26 -7.57 -13.03
N THR A 190 5.05 -7.23 -14.29
CA THR A 190 6.13 -6.74 -15.16
C THR A 190 6.46 -5.32 -14.72
N ASN A 191 7.22 -5.19 -13.65
CA ASN A 191 7.42 -3.91 -12.96
C ASN A 191 8.73 -3.24 -13.40
N ASP A 192 8.84 -2.90 -14.69
CA ASP A 192 9.87 -1.95 -15.16
C ASP A 192 9.77 -0.63 -14.37
N THR A 193 8.54 -0.24 -14.02
CA THR A 193 8.23 0.90 -13.16
C THR A 193 8.90 0.81 -11.77
N PHE A 194 8.99 -0.37 -11.15
CA PHE A 194 9.61 -0.50 -9.82
C PHE A 194 11.12 -0.31 -9.87
N ILE A 195 11.77 -0.85 -10.90
CA ILE A 195 13.22 -0.70 -11.13
C ILE A 195 13.55 0.78 -11.37
N GLU A 196 12.74 1.48 -12.15
CA GLU A 196 12.87 2.93 -12.38
C GLU A 196 12.60 3.75 -11.11
N LEU A 197 11.59 3.39 -10.30
CA LEU A 197 11.17 4.14 -9.11
C LEU A 197 12.15 4.00 -7.92
N PHE A 198 12.83 2.84 -7.82
CA PHE A 198 13.88 2.58 -6.82
C PHE A 198 15.30 2.87 -7.34
N GLY A 199 15.45 3.24 -8.61
CA GLY A 199 16.76 3.51 -9.21
C GLY A 199 17.69 2.29 -9.17
N LEU A 200 17.14 1.08 -9.34
CA LEU A 200 17.90 -0.17 -9.43
C LEU A 200 18.60 -0.35 -10.79
N GLU A 201 18.75 0.73 -11.58
CA GLU A 201 19.65 0.71 -12.74
C GLU A 201 21.09 0.51 -12.26
N ARG A 202 21.75 -0.48 -12.86
CA ARG A 202 23.21 -0.57 -12.86
C ARG A 202 23.77 0.73 -13.41
N SER A 203 24.59 1.41 -12.61
CA SER A 203 25.62 2.38 -13.01
C SER A 203 25.59 2.80 -14.49
N SER A 204 24.68 3.71 -14.87
CA SER A 204 24.86 4.51 -16.07
C SER A 204 24.32 5.91 -15.87
N ASN A 205 25.24 6.86 -15.84
CA ASN A 205 25.00 8.29 -15.85
C ASN A 205 24.22 8.68 -17.12
N ALA A 206 22.89 8.73 -17.06
CA ALA A 206 22.07 9.48 -18.00
C ALA A 206 20.68 9.73 -17.41
N ALA A 207 20.42 10.96 -16.95
CA ALA A 207 19.08 11.39 -16.59
C ALA A 207 18.19 11.40 -17.84
N LYS A 208 17.33 10.38 -18.00
CA LYS A 208 16.21 10.45 -18.96
C LYS A 208 15.19 11.48 -18.45
N PRO A 209 14.55 12.26 -19.32
CA PRO A 209 13.46 13.14 -18.92
C PRO A 209 12.29 12.29 -18.42
N ALA A 210 12.00 12.39 -17.12
CA ALA A 210 10.90 11.66 -16.51
C ALA A 210 9.55 12.26 -16.98
N ASN A 211 8.69 11.40 -17.54
CA ASN A 211 7.28 11.72 -17.79
C ASN A 211 6.60 12.07 -16.46
N GLU A 212 5.56 12.91 -16.53
CA GLU A 212 4.71 13.25 -15.39
C GLU A 212 4.20 11.97 -14.70
N ILE A 213 4.34 11.90 -13.36
CA ILE A 213 3.92 10.72 -12.60
C ILE A 213 2.38 10.70 -12.54
N ASP A 214 1.77 9.84 -13.36
CA ASP A 214 0.34 9.57 -13.31
C ASP A 214 0.01 8.70 -12.08
N TYR A 215 -0.28 9.38 -10.97
CA TYR A 215 -0.68 8.74 -9.72
C TYR A 215 -1.98 7.93 -9.84
N ASP A 216 -2.87 8.27 -10.77
CA ASP A 216 -4.11 7.51 -10.99
C ASP A 216 -3.84 6.19 -11.70
N LYS A 217 -2.89 6.19 -12.64
CA LYS A 217 -2.36 4.97 -13.23
C LYS A 217 -1.65 4.11 -12.19
N LEU A 218 -0.82 4.69 -11.32
CA LEU A 218 -0.17 3.95 -10.23
C LEU A 218 -1.17 3.32 -9.26
N ILE A 219 -2.23 4.04 -8.88
CA ILE A 219 -3.31 3.49 -8.04
C ILE A 219 -3.92 2.25 -8.69
N ARG A 220 -4.24 2.33 -9.99
CA ARG A 220 -4.75 1.18 -10.74
C ARG A 220 -3.72 0.05 -10.73
N GLU A 221 -2.52 0.27 -11.28
CA GLU A 221 -1.50 -0.78 -11.43
C GLU A 221 -1.16 -1.48 -10.11
N PHE A 222 -0.98 -0.72 -9.03
CA PHE A 222 -0.63 -1.30 -7.74
C PHE A 222 -1.83 -1.93 -7.07
N GLY A 223 -3.04 -1.48 -7.39
CA GLY A 223 -4.26 -1.99 -6.81
C GLY A 223 -4.62 -1.34 -5.49
N CYS A 224 -4.35 -0.03 -5.36
CA CYS A 224 -4.69 0.77 -4.19
C CYS A 224 -6.05 1.47 -4.36
N GLU A 225 -6.57 2.06 -3.30
CA GLU A 225 -7.79 2.87 -3.33
C GLU A 225 -7.47 4.35 -3.09
N LYS A 226 -8.21 5.27 -3.72
CA LYS A 226 -8.09 6.71 -3.42
C LYS A 226 -8.72 7.02 -2.06
N ILE A 227 -8.09 7.91 -1.29
CA ILE A 227 -8.72 8.48 -0.09
C ILE A 227 -9.89 9.36 -0.55
N THR A 228 -11.09 9.03 -0.08
CA THR A 228 -12.33 9.73 -0.43
C THR A 228 -12.64 10.87 0.54
N GLN A 229 -13.45 11.84 0.12
CA GLN A 229 -13.94 12.90 1.03
C GLN A 229 -14.69 12.31 2.23
N GLN A 230 -15.48 11.24 2.03
CA GLN A 230 -16.18 10.55 3.11
C GLN A 230 -15.23 10.01 4.18
N GLN A 231 -14.08 9.45 3.77
CA GLN A 231 -13.06 8.98 4.70
C GLN A 231 -12.36 10.15 5.41
N LEU A 232 -12.09 11.25 4.70
CA LEU A 232 -11.54 12.47 5.32
C LEU A 232 -12.48 13.01 6.40
N ASP A 233 -13.76 13.19 6.08
CA ASP A 233 -14.77 13.68 7.02
C ASP A 233 -14.89 12.73 8.24
N ARG A 234 -14.77 11.43 8.01
CA ARG A 234 -14.77 10.42 9.07
C ARG A 234 -13.54 10.52 9.96
N ILE A 235 -12.35 10.70 9.40
CA ILE A 235 -11.11 10.95 10.16
C ILE A 235 -11.29 12.19 11.03
N GLU A 236 -11.72 13.32 10.45
CA GLU A 236 -11.93 14.60 11.18
C GLU A 236 -12.91 14.45 12.34
N LYS A 237 -14.01 13.73 12.12
CA LYS A 237 -15.00 13.42 13.16
C LYS A 237 -14.40 12.60 14.30
N LEU A 238 -13.54 11.62 13.99
CA LEU A 238 -12.90 10.75 14.98
C LEU A 238 -11.83 11.48 15.80
N ILE A 239 -11.02 12.32 15.16
CA ILE A 239 -9.94 13.07 15.81
C ILE A 239 -10.42 14.40 16.43
N LYS A 240 -11.65 14.83 16.12
CA LYS A 240 -12.29 16.08 16.60
C LYS A 240 -11.50 17.35 16.30
N ARG A 241 -10.77 17.36 15.19
CA ARG A 241 -10.01 18.50 14.66
C ARG A 241 -9.84 18.37 13.15
N PRO A 242 -9.48 19.45 12.42
CA PRO A 242 -9.21 19.36 10.98
C PRO A 242 -8.15 18.33 10.65
N ALA A 243 -8.30 17.62 9.54
CA ALA A 243 -7.33 16.64 9.08
C ALA A 243 -6.02 17.34 8.70
N HIS A 244 -4.92 16.59 8.75
CA HIS A 244 -3.62 17.11 8.35
C HIS A 244 -3.67 17.75 6.95
N PRO A 245 -2.97 18.87 6.69
CA PRO A 245 -2.91 19.46 5.35
C PRO A 245 -2.54 18.45 4.26
N TYR A 246 -1.73 17.44 4.58
CA TYR A 246 -1.36 16.40 3.62
C TYR A 246 -2.51 15.52 3.16
N LEU A 247 -3.51 15.30 4.02
CA LEU A 247 -4.73 14.60 3.66
C LEU A 247 -5.66 15.53 2.87
N ARG A 248 -5.92 16.74 3.41
CA ARG A 248 -6.83 17.72 2.80
C ARG A 248 -6.39 18.18 1.40
N ARG A 249 -5.08 18.21 1.14
CA ARG A 249 -4.48 18.62 -0.15
C ARG A 249 -4.19 17.44 -1.09
N GLY A 250 -4.57 16.22 -0.73
CA GLY A 250 -4.33 15.02 -1.54
C GLY A 250 -2.84 14.74 -1.78
N LEU A 251 -1.99 15.01 -0.78
CA LEU A 251 -0.57 14.65 -0.78
C LEU A 251 -0.39 13.23 -0.25
N PHE A 252 -1.08 12.85 0.82
CA PHE A 252 -1.44 11.47 1.08
C PHE A 252 -2.77 11.22 0.38
N PHE A 253 -2.77 10.33 -0.62
CA PHE A 253 -3.81 10.31 -1.65
C PHE A 253 -4.44 8.94 -1.88
N SER A 254 -3.75 7.86 -1.49
CA SER A 254 -4.26 6.50 -1.62
C SER A 254 -3.97 5.65 -0.38
N HIS A 255 -4.66 4.52 -0.26
CA HIS A 255 -4.53 3.61 0.88
C HIS A 255 -4.84 2.16 0.52
N ARG A 256 -4.62 1.25 1.49
CA ARG A 256 -5.13 -0.14 1.49
C ARG A 256 -5.78 -0.45 2.83
N GLY A 257 -7.10 -0.64 2.85
CA GLY A 257 -7.82 -1.04 4.07
C GLY A 257 -7.99 0.07 5.12
N LEU A 258 -8.06 1.34 4.71
CA LEU A 258 -8.28 2.47 5.63
C LEU A 258 -9.63 2.35 6.35
N ASP A 259 -10.69 1.96 5.65
CA ASP A 259 -12.01 1.76 6.27
C ASP A 259 -11.96 0.73 7.41
N HIS A 260 -11.21 -0.35 7.23
CA HIS A 260 -11.03 -1.37 8.27
C HIS A 260 -10.33 -0.80 9.51
N LEU A 261 -9.33 0.07 9.33
CA LEU A 261 -8.67 0.75 10.45
C LEU A 261 -9.65 1.69 11.18
N LEU A 262 -10.44 2.48 10.45
CA LEU A 262 -11.41 3.42 11.04
C LEU A 262 -12.52 2.66 11.79
N ASP A 263 -13.03 1.58 11.22
CA ASP A 263 -14.01 0.68 11.88
C ASP A 263 -13.43 0.08 13.17
N ALA A 264 -12.17 -0.33 13.14
CA ALA A 264 -11.49 -0.90 14.30
C ALA A 264 -11.27 0.15 15.40
N TYR A 265 -10.84 1.35 15.02
CA TYR A 265 -10.65 2.47 15.95
C TYR A 265 -11.96 2.87 16.65
N GLU A 266 -13.08 2.93 15.93
CA GLU A 266 -14.40 3.18 16.50
C GLU A 266 -14.85 2.12 17.52
N LYS A 267 -14.40 0.88 17.33
CA LYS A 267 -14.67 -0.25 18.25
C LYS A 267 -13.69 -0.33 19.41
N GLY A 268 -12.72 0.58 19.50
CA GLY A 268 -11.65 0.55 20.51
C GLY A 268 -10.63 -0.57 20.29
N ILE A 269 -10.55 -1.14 19.08
CA ILE A 269 -9.53 -2.12 18.73
C ILE A 269 -8.19 -1.37 18.59
N PRO A 270 -7.14 -1.81 19.29
CA PRO A 270 -5.87 -1.12 19.31
C PRO A 270 -5.10 -1.32 17.99
N PHE A 271 -4.33 -0.32 17.62
CA PHE A 271 -3.39 -0.40 16.50
C PHE A 271 -2.07 0.28 16.86
N PHE A 272 -1.04 0.04 16.06
CA PHE A 272 0.23 0.75 16.11
C PHE A 272 0.60 1.26 14.71
N ILE A 273 1.54 2.18 14.67
CA ILE A 273 2.06 2.73 13.42
C ILE A 273 3.46 2.16 13.19
N TYR A 274 3.74 1.73 11.95
CA TYR A 274 5.06 1.32 11.52
C TYR A 274 5.52 2.20 10.36
N THR A 275 6.71 2.79 10.48
CA THR A 275 7.39 3.45 9.35
C THR A 275 8.87 3.13 9.40
N GLY A 276 9.63 3.51 8.38
CA GLY A 276 11.03 3.14 8.27
C GLY A 276 11.88 4.09 7.46
N ARG A 277 13.20 3.94 7.60
CA ARG A 277 14.21 4.69 6.88
C ARG A 277 15.45 3.84 6.63
N GLY A 278 15.80 3.70 5.36
CA GLY A 278 17.13 3.24 4.97
C GLY A 278 18.16 4.36 5.08
N PRO A 279 19.14 4.29 6.00
CA PRO A 279 20.14 5.34 6.19
C PRO A 279 21.13 5.38 5.02
N SER A 280 20.95 6.33 4.10
CA SER A 280 21.77 6.49 2.89
C SER A 280 22.69 7.73 2.91
N SER A 281 22.56 8.57 3.92
CA SER A 281 23.31 9.81 4.10
C SER A 281 23.35 10.16 5.58
N ASP A 282 24.38 10.89 6.00
CA ASP A 282 24.55 11.31 7.40
C ASP A 282 23.42 12.24 7.88
N THR A 283 22.73 12.92 6.96
CA THR A 283 21.66 13.88 7.28
C THR A 283 20.42 13.67 6.41
N LEU A 284 19.24 13.93 6.98
CA LEU A 284 17.98 13.95 6.24
C LEU A 284 17.84 15.18 5.34
N HIS A 285 17.08 15.05 4.27
CA HIS A 285 16.57 16.17 3.48
C HIS A 285 15.06 16.30 3.67
N LEU A 286 14.48 17.43 3.25
CA LEU A 286 13.06 17.72 3.45
C LEU A 286 12.13 16.62 2.98
N GLY A 287 12.46 15.92 1.88
CA GLY A 287 11.66 14.78 1.43
C GLY A 287 11.62 13.58 2.37
N HIS A 288 12.65 13.37 3.20
CA HIS A 288 12.61 12.34 4.23
C HIS A 288 11.76 12.76 5.43
N LEU A 289 11.63 14.07 5.69
CA LEU A 289 10.82 14.57 6.80
C LEU A 289 9.32 14.37 6.58
N VAL A 290 8.83 14.43 5.33
CA VAL A 290 7.38 14.39 5.03
C VAL A 290 6.67 13.17 5.65
N PRO A 291 7.15 11.92 5.44
CA PRO A 291 6.56 10.76 6.11
C PRO A 291 6.63 10.83 7.64
N PHE A 292 7.75 11.31 8.20
CA PHE A 292 7.94 11.40 9.66
C PHE A 292 7.04 12.46 10.31
N LEU A 293 6.91 13.65 9.72
CA LEU A 293 6.00 14.70 10.19
C LEU A 293 4.55 14.20 10.18
N PHE A 294 4.15 13.50 9.12
CA PHE A 294 2.82 12.91 9.06
C PHE A 294 2.61 11.80 10.10
N THR A 295 3.62 10.95 10.30
CA THR A 295 3.60 9.88 11.31
C THR A 295 3.53 10.44 12.72
N GLN A 296 4.28 11.51 13.01
CA GLN A 296 4.23 12.21 14.30
C GLN A 296 2.84 12.81 14.54
N TRP A 297 2.24 13.46 13.53
CA TRP A 297 0.86 13.95 13.64
C TRP A 297 -0.13 12.82 13.88
N LEU A 298 0.02 11.67 13.19
CA LEU A 298 -0.81 10.47 13.40
C LEU A 298 -0.68 9.95 14.84
N GLN A 299 0.54 9.89 15.37
CA GLN A 299 0.79 9.52 16.77
C GLN A 299 0.07 10.47 17.73
N GLU A 300 0.16 11.77 17.48
CA GLU A 300 -0.46 12.79 18.32
C GLU A 300 -2.00 12.69 18.32
N VAL A 301 -2.64 12.52 17.15
CA VAL A 301 -4.11 12.43 17.08
C VAL A 301 -4.68 11.14 17.66
N PHE A 302 -4.00 10.01 17.43
CA PHE A 302 -4.53 8.71 17.79
C PHE A 302 -3.98 8.20 19.13
N GLN A 303 -2.91 8.80 19.66
CA GLN A 303 -2.25 8.40 20.91
C GLN A 303 -1.88 6.92 20.90
N VAL A 304 -1.22 6.48 19.82
CA VAL A 304 -0.85 5.08 19.57
C VAL A 304 0.67 4.87 19.54
N PRO A 305 1.15 3.64 19.83
CA PRO A 305 2.56 3.31 19.67
C PRO A 305 3.03 3.49 18.22
N VAL A 306 4.23 4.03 18.04
CA VAL A 306 4.95 4.14 16.77
C VAL A 306 6.21 3.31 16.84
N VAL A 307 6.46 2.53 15.80
CA VAL A 307 7.69 1.79 15.61
C VAL A 307 8.39 2.30 14.36
N ILE A 308 9.69 2.61 14.48
CA ILE A 308 10.50 3.15 13.40
C ILE A 308 11.71 2.24 13.14
N MET A 309 11.73 1.64 11.96
CA MET A 309 12.84 0.81 11.49
C MET A 309 13.93 1.66 10.85
N LEU A 310 15.18 1.43 11.24
CA LEU A 310 16.37 1.91 10.53
C LEU A 310 17.02 0.73 9.81
N SER A 311 16.79 0.61 8.50
CA SER A 311 17.20 -0.51 7.67
C SER A 311 18.65 -0.39 7.19
N ASP A 312 19.58 -0.45 8.14
CA ASP A 312 21.02 -0.39 7.87
C ASP A 312 21.53 -1.61 7.08
N ASP A 313 20.96 -2.79 7.34
CA ASP A 313 21.20 -4.00 6.57
C ASP A 313 20.78 -3.85 5.10
N GLU A 314 19.61 -3.27 4.82
CA GLU A 314 19.15 -2.96 3.46
C GLU A 314 20.16 -2.06 2.74
N LYS A 315 20.53 -0.94 3.34
CA LYS A 315 21.43 -0.01 2.67
C LYS A 315 22.80 -0.61 2.42
N PHE A 316 23.31 -1.42 3.34
CA PHE A 316 24.54 -2.19 3.11
C PHE A 316 24.40 -3.21 1.96
N LEU A 317 23.28 -3.94 1.90
CA LEU A 317 23.06 -4.98 0.89
C LEU A 317 22.80 -4.43 -0.53
N PHE A 318 22.19 -3.24 -0.63
CA PHE A 318 21.78 -2.65 -1.91
C PHE A 318 22.78 -1.63 -2.47
N ARG A 319 23.74 -1.15 -1.66
CA ARG A 319 24.77 -0.19 -2.08
C ARG A 319 26.16 -0.79 -1.85
N GLU A 320 26.78 -1.28 -2.94
CA GLU A 320 28.11 -1.89 -2.89
C GLU A 320 29.19 -0.94 -2.38
N GLU A 321 29.00 0.37 -2.52
CA GLU A 321 29.92 1.40 -2.08
C GLU A 321 29.87 1.72 -0.57
N LEU A 322 28.89 1.19 0.17
CA LEU A 322 28.70 1.50 1.58
C LEU A 322 29.32 0.44 2.49
N GLU A 323 30.21 0.90 3.37
CA GLU A 323 30.81 0.06 4.42
C GLU A 323 29.83 -0.18 5.58
N TYR A 324 29.81 -1.41 6.10
CA TYR A 324 28.87 -1.85 7.15
C TYR A 324 28.83 -0.92 8.37
N ASP A 325 30.00 -0.60 8.94
CA ASP A 325 30.09 0.27 10.11
C ASP A 325 29.66 1.72 9.81
N LYS A 326 29.88 2.19 8.57
CA LYS A 326 29.47 3.53 8.18
C LYS A 326 27.95 3.64 8.06
N VAL A 327 27.27 2.64 7.51
CA VAL A 327 25.79 2.62 7.45
C VAL A 327 25.20 2.58 8.87
N ARG A 328 25.84 1.85 9.78
CA ARG A 328 25.48 1.78 11.19
C ARG A 328 25.59 3.13 11.91
N GLU A 329 26.63 3.92 11.63
CA GLU A 329 26.74 5.30 12.13
C GLU A 329 25.72 6.24 11.48
N MET A 330 25.49 6.12 10.17
CA MET A 330 24.42 6.89 9.49
C MET A 330 23.06 6.62 10.11
N ALA A 331 22.76 5.37 10.48
CA ALA A 331 21.51 5.00 11.16
C ALA A 331 21.35 5.78 12.47
N LYS A 332 22.43 5.93 13.25
CA LYS A 332 22.42 6.67 14.52
C LYS A 332 22.16 8.16 14.32
N GLU A 333 22.82 8.79 13.35
CA GLU A 333 22.55 10.20 13.01
C GLU A 333 21.13 10.40 12.48
N ASN A 334 20.64 9.48 11.64
CA ASN A 334 19.26 9.50 11.15
C ASN A 334 18.25 9.28 12.30
N ALA A 335 18.58 8.51 13.33
CA ALA A 335 17.74 8.35 14.51
C ALA A 335 17.58 9.69 15.26
N ARG A 336 18.68 10.43 15.46
CA ARG A 336 18.66 11.77 16.06
C ARG A 336 17.77 12.71 15.25
N ASP A 337 17.94 12.65 13.94
CA ASP A 337 17.17 13.44 12.99
C ASP A 337 15.65 13.14 13.11
N ILE A 338 15.27 11.87 13.25
CA ILE A 338 13.87 11.44 13.41
C ILE A 338 13.30 11.88 14.77
N ILE A 339 14.07 11.77 15.85
CA ILE A 339 13.63 12.17 17.20
C ILE A 339 13.28 13.67 17.22
N ALA A 340 14.03 14.49 16.48
CA ALA A 340 13.79 15.93 16.39
C ALA A 340 12.47 16.32 15.71
N CYS A 341 11.79 15.39 15.03
CA CYS A 341 10.44 15.60 14.51
C CYS A 341 9.37 15.73 15.61
N GLY A 342 9.67 15.39 16.86
CA GLY A 342 8.75 15.59 17.99
C GLY A 342 7.86 14.39 18.32
N PHE A 343 8.34 13.17 18.08
CA PHE A 343 7.68 11.95 18.53
C PHE A 343 7.65 11.86 20.07
N ASP A 344 6.58 11.30 20.65
CA ASP A 344 6.51 11.04 22.09
C ASP A 344 7.43 9.85 22.44
N PRO A 345 8.50 10.04 23.25
CA PRO A 345 9.44 8.98 23.57
C PRO A 345 8.80 7.81 24.35
N ASN A 346 7.67 8.02 25.04
CA ASN A 346 6.96 6.95 25.76
C ASN A 346 6.16 6.04 24.82
N LEU A 347 5.82 6.54 23.63
CA LEU A 347 5.04 5.84 22.63
C LEU A 347 5.85 5.51 21.38
N THR A 348 7.17 5.71 21.38
CA THR A 348 8.00 5.54 20.18
C THR A 348 9.15 4.58 20.41
N PHE A 349 9.25 3.58 19.55
CA PHE A 349 10.36 2.64 19.54
C PHE A 349 11.12 2.74 18.22
N ILE A 350 12.35 3.25 18.28
CA ILE A 350 13.25 3.34 17.12
C ILE A 350 14.32 2.26 17.27
N TYR A 351 14.55 1.47 16.23
CA TYR A 351 15.59 0.46 16.25
C TYR A 351 16.33 0.37 14.93
N ARG A 352 17.55 -0.13 15.00
CA ARG A 352 18.37 -0.50 13.86
C ARG A 352 18.20 -1.98 13.57
N ASN A 353 18.00 -2.35 12.31
CA ASN A 353 17.70 -3.73 11.92
C ASN A 353 18.74 -4.71 12.43
N THR A 354 20.02 -4.42 12.22
CA THR A 354 21.11 -5.32 12.64
C THR A 354 21.20 -5.53 14.15
N ASP A 355 20.67 -4.61 14.98
CA ASP A 355 20.63 -4.78 16.44
C ASP A 355 19.33 -5.45 16.93
N PHE A 356 18.21 -5.26 16.22
CA PHE A 356 16.90 -5.79 16.59
C PHE A 356 16.53 -7.08 15.84
N ILE A 357 17.41 -7.57 14.96
CA ILE A 357 17.14 -8.72 14.08
C ILE A 357 16.70 -9.97 14.85
N GLY A 358 17.16 -10.16 16.09
CA GLY A 358 16.78 -11.31 16.92
C GLY A 358 15.27 -11.45 17.13
N ASP A 359 14.56 -10.33 17.32
CA ASP A 359 13.10 -10.30 17.52
C ASP A 359 12.36 -10.37 16.16
N LEU A 360 12.95 -9.84 15.07
CA LEU A 360 12.37 -9.90 13.70
C LEU A 360 12.49 -11.27 13.04
N TYR A 361 13.61 -11.96 13.23
CA TYR A 361 14.06 -13.07 12.40
C TYR A 361 13.07 -14.23 12.37
N GLY A 362 12.42 -14.54 13.50
CA GLY A 362 11.43 -15.61 13.58
C GLY A 362 10.21 -15.38 12.66
N ILE A 363 9.81 -14.13 12.46
CA ILE A 363 8.72 -13.76 11.55
C ILE A 363 9.22 -13.69 10.12
N SER A 364 10.38 -13.07 9.89
CA SER A 364 11.02 -13.01 8.58
C SER A 364 11.23 -14.40 8.00
N LEU A 365 11.67 -15.39 8.79
CA LEU A 365 11.79 -16.78 8.36
C LEU A 365 10.47 -17.40 7.89
N LYS A 366 9.37 -17.13 8.61
CA LYS A 366 8.05 -17.64 8.23
C LYS A 366 7.57 -17.01 6.92
N MET A 367 7.87 -15.71 6.71
CA MET A 367 7.62 -15.01 5.45
C MET A 367 8.47 -15.59 4.32
N GLN A 368 9.80 -15.66 4.50
CA GLN A 368 10.75 -16.22 3.52
C GLN A 368 10.36 -17.63 3.08
N LYS A 369 9.94 -18.50 4.01
CA LYS A 369 9.48 -19.86 3.69
C LYS A 369 8.25 -19.89 2.78
N LYS A 370 7.41 -18.86 2.82
CA LYS A 370 6.18 -18.73 2.03
C LYS A 370 6.33 -17.87 0.78
N THR A 371 7.53 -17.33 0.55
CA THR A 371 7.83 -16.49 -0.62
C THR A 371 8.83 -17.21 -1.53
N THR A 372 8.41 -17.44 -2.77
CA THR A 372 9.26 -18.03 -3.81
C THR A 372 10.14 -16.97 -4.48
N PHE A 373 11.25 -17.41 -5.07
CA PHE A 373 12.10 -16.52 -5.87
C PHE A 373 11.34 -15.88 -7.04
N ASN A 374 10.43 -16.62 -7.68
CA ASN A 374 9.61 -16.07 -8.77
C ASN A 374 8.72 -14.92 -8.31
N GLN A 375 8.15 -15.00 -7.10
CA GLN A 375 7.36 -13.91 -6.53
C GLN A 375 8.22 -12.66 -6.28
N VAL A 376 9.38 -12.78 -5.62
CA VAL A 376 10.25 -11.61 -5.40
C VAL A 376 10.84 -11.06 -6.70
N LYS A 377 11.12 -11.91 -7.69
CA LYS A 377 11.50 -11.49 -9.04
C LYS A 377 10.39 -10.68 -9.71
N GLY A 378 9.15 -11.14 -9.65
CA GLY A 378 8.00 -10.42 -10.22
C GLY A 378 7.71 -9.11 -9.47
N ILE A 379 7.82 -9.08 -8.15
CA ILE A 379 7.46 -7.91 -7.35
C ILE A 379 8.56 -6.83 -7.41
N PHE A 380 9.82 -7.23 -7.24
CA PHE A 380 10.96 -6.33 -7.02
C PHE A 380 11.98 -6.30 -8.18
N GLY A 381 11.83 -7.15 -9.19
CA GLY A 381 12.74 -7.19 -10.33
C GLY A 381 14.08 -7.91 -10.07
N PHE A 382 14.22 -8.66 -8.97
CA PHE A 382 15.45 -9.38 -8.67
C PHE A 382 15.78 -10.47 -9.71
N GLY A 383 17.07 -10.63 -9.98
CA GLY A 383 17.58 -11.61 -10.94
C GLY A 383 18.59 -12.58 -10.31
N LEU A 384 19.10 -13.50 -11.12
CA LEU A 384 20.14 -14.46 -10.69
C LEU A 384 21.48 -13.79 -10.34
N SER A 385 21.64 -12.50 -10.67
CA SER A 385 22.82 -11.70 -10.29
C SER A 385 22.60 -10.84 -9.04
N SER A 386 21.38 -10.79 -8.50
CA SER A 386 21.12 -10.09 -7.23
C SER A 386 21.70 -10.88 -6.07
N ASN A 387 22.30 -10.21 -5.09
CA ASN A 387 22.83 -10.88 -3.92
C ASN A 387 21.69 -11.48 -3.06
N ILE A 388 21.99 -12.57 -2.36
CA ILE A 388 21.00 -13.32 -1.58
C ILE A 388 20.39 -12.51 -0.43
N GLY A 389 21.13 -11.52 0.09
CA GLY A 389 20.64 -10.64 1.15
C GLY A 389 19.53 -9.72 0.63
N SER A 390 19.74 -9.04 -0.49
CA SER A 390 18.72 -8.20 -1.13
C SER A 390 17.47 -8.98 -1.52
N ILE A 391 17.63 -10.23 -1.97
CA ILE A 391 16.51 -11.13 -2.26
C ILE A 391 15.70 -11.46 -1.00
N ALA A 392 16.37 -11.62 0.14
CA ALA A 392 15.76 -12.00 1.41
C ALA A 392 15.19 -10.81 2.22
N TYR A 393 15.70 -9.60 1.97
CA TYR A 393 15.36 -8.38 2.71
C TYR A 393 13.87 -8.01 2.74
N PRO A 394 13.08 -8.15 1.65
CA PRO A 394 11.66 -7.79 1.70
C PRO A 394 10.86 -8.47 2.82
N ALA A 395 11.28 -9.67 3.25
CA ALA A 395 10.68 -10.37 4.37
C ALA A 395 11.10 -9.81 5.74
N ILE A 396 12.25 -9.15 5.84
CA ILE A 396 12.69 -8.43 7.05
C ILE A 396 11.83 -7.18 7.23
N GLU A 397 11.71 -6.38 6.17
CA GLU A 397 10.87 -5.18 6.19
C GLU A 397 9.40 -5.49 6.46
N GLY A 398 8.87 -6.53 5.81
CA GLY A 398 7.49 -6.97 6.04
C GLY A 398 7.24 -7.53 7.45
N ALA A 399 8.25 -8.13 8.08
CA ALA A 399 8.11 -8.68 9.44
C ALA A 399 7.78 -7.60 10.48
N ALA A 400 8.31 -6.40 10.28
CA ALA A 400 8.11 -5.27 11.15
C ALA A 400 6.67 -4.72 11.15
N ALA A 401 5.85 -5.10 10.16
CA ALA A 401 4.44 -4.74 10.09
C ALA A 401 3.53 -5.60 11.00
N PHE A 402 4.11 -6.56 11.74
CA PHE A 402 3.36 -7.47 12.61
C PHE A 402 3.67 -7.21 14.08
N CYS A 403 2.62 -7.07 14.92
CA CYS A 403 2.81 -6.81 16.35
C CYS A 403 3.59 -7.91 17.07
N GLN A 404 3.55 -9.14 16.55
CA GLN A 404 4.30 -10.28 17.07
C GLN A 404 5.83 -10.09 17.00
N ALA A 405 6.31 -9.14 16.18
CA ALA A 405 7.72 -8.77 16.10
C ALA A 405 8.21 -7.99 17.33
N TYR A 406 7.29 -7.54 18.19
CA TYR A 406 7.59 -6.65 19.30
C TYR A 406 7.06 -7.18 20.64
N PRO A 407 7.47 -8.39 21.08
CA PRO A 407 6.94 -8.99 22.30
C PRO A 407 7.22 -8.14 23.55
N LYS A 408 8.30 -7.35 23.56
CA LYS A 408 8.62 -6.43 24.66
C LYS A 408 7.70 -5.20 24.72
N LEU A 409 7.12 -4.80 23.58
CA LEU A 409 6.20 -3.65 23.50
C LEU A 409 4.74 -4.08 23.64
N PHE A 410 4.38 -5.21 23.01
CA PHE A 410 3.00 -5.62 22.84
C PHE A 410 2.67 -6.98 23.49
N GLY A 411 3.62 -7.59 24.20
CA GLY A 411 3.42 -8.91 24.81
C GLY A 411 3.12 -9.98 23.76
N HIS A 412 2.09 -10.79 24.02
CA HIS A 412 1.66 -11.86 23.11
C HIS A 412 0.39 -11.51 22.34
N ARG A 413 0.14 -10.22 22.09
CA ARG A 413 -1.04 -9.78 21.35
C ARG A 413 -1.01 -10.26 19.89
N THR A 414 -2.20 -10.50 19.35
CA THR A 414 -2.42 -10.91 17.96
C THR A 414 -3.53 -10.10 17.28
N ASP A 415 -4.16 -9.18 18.02
CA ASP A 415 -5.33 -8.40 17.67
C ASP A 415 -5.00 -6.96 17.24
N MET A 416 -3.72 -6.58 17.24
CA MET A 416 -3.30 -5.23 16.82
C MET A 416 -3.19 -5.09 15.31
N LEU A 417 -3.89 -4.09 14.78
CA LEU A 417 -3.65 -3.61 13.43
C LEU A 417 -2.36 -2.78 13.35
N CYS A 418 -1.79 -2.71 12.14
CA CYS A 418 -0.61 -1.90 11.83
C CYS A 418 -0.98 -0.90 10.73
N LEU A 419 -0.74 0.39 10.95
CA LEU A 419 -0.83 1.44 9.93
C LEU A 419 0.58 1.79 9.43
N VAL A 420 0.78 1.82 8.11
CA VAL A 420 2.05 2.09 7.46
C VAL A 420 1.96 3.35 6.59
N PRO A 421 2.34 4.52 7.11
CA PRO A 421 2.51 5.74 6.32
C PRO A 421 3.83 5.70 5.55
N GLN A 422 3.74 5.76 4.22
CA GLN A 422 4.89 5.58 3.33
C GLN A 422 4.71 6.31 2.00
N GLY A 423 5.78 6.42 1.21
CA GLY A 423 5.67 6.78 -0.20
C GLY A 423 5.01 5.66 -1.01
N ILE A 424 4.36 6.01 -2.11
CA ILE A 424 3.74 5.00 -3.01
C ILE A 424 4.76 4.00 -3.57
N ASP A 425 6.05 4.36 -3.63
CA ASP A 425 7.13 3.45 -4.03
C ASP A 425 7.27 2.25 -3.09
N GLN A 426 7.00 2.39 -1.80
CA GLN A 426 7.17 1.30 -0.84
C GLN A 426 6.00 0.29 -0.84
N ASP A 427 4.89 0.56 -1.55
CA ASP A 427 3.71 -0.32 -1.59
C ASP A 427 4.03 -1.79 -1.94
N PRO A 428 4.95 -2.13 -2.87
CA PRO A 428 5.24 -3.52 -3.21
C PRO A 428 5.74 -4.38 -2.03
N PHE A 429 6.49 -3.80 -1.08
CA PHE A 429 6.89 -4.50 0.15
C PHE A 429 5.67 -4.88 0.99
N PHE A 430 4.74 -3.96 1.18
CA PHE A 430 3.56 -4.17 2.01
C PHE A 430 2.45 -4.92 1.28
N ARG A 431 2.39 -4.85 -0.05
CA ARG A 431 1.55 -5.73 -0.89
C ARG A 431 1.95 -7.18 -0.71
N MET A 432 3.25 -7.49 -0.77
CA MET A 432 3.78 -8.83 -0.47
C MET A 432 3.45 -9.21 0.99
N THR A 433 3.65 -8.30 1.94
CA THR A 433 3.38 -8.56 3.36
C THR A 433 1.90 -8.86 3.62
N ARG A 434 0.99 -8.15 2.97
CA ARG A 434 -0.46 -8.36 3.04
C ARG A 434 -0.90 -9.70 2.43
N ASP A 435 -0.22 -10.20 1.41
CA ASP A 435 -0.46 -11.56 0.86
C ASP A 435 -0.09 -12.65 1.85
N LEU A 436 1.04 -12.46 2.53
CA LEU A 436 1.61 -13.43 3.44
C LEU A 436 0.90 -13.41 4.80
N ALA A 437 0.40 -12.26 5.25
CA ALA A 437 -0.20 -12.08 6.56
C ALA A 437 -1.29 -13.13 6.86
N PRO A 438 -2.30 -13.35 6.01
CA PRO A 438 -3.32 -14.36 6.26
C PRO A 438 -2.71 -15.77 6.34
N ARG A 439 -1.77 -16.11 5.44
CA ARG A 439 -1.07 -17.41 5.43
C ARG A 439 -0.22 -17.68 6.67
N LEU A 440 0.09 -16.64 7.44
CA LEU A 440 0.84 -16.68 8.69
C LEU A 440 -0.06 -16.61 9.92
N GLY A 441 -1.37 -16.41 9.74
CA GLY A 441 -2.32 -16.17 10.83
C GLY A 441 -2.17 -14.77 11.44
N PHE A 442 -1.68 -13.80 10.67
CA PHE A 442 -1.48 -12.41 11.10
C PHE A 442 -2.48 -11.48 10.42
N LEU A 443 -2.70 -10.31 11.04
CA LEU A 443 -3.55 -9.26 10.49
C LEU A 443 -2.84 -8.55 9.33
N LYS A 444 -3.57 -8.25 8.25
CA LYS A 444 -3.03 -7.50 7.12
C LYS A 444 -2.67 -6.07 7.57
N PRO A 445 -1.45 -5.57 7.31
CA PRO A 445 -1.14 -4.18 7.57
C PRO A 445 -1.94 -3.26 6.63
N ILE A 446 -2.34 -2.11 7.15
CA ILE A 446 -3.00 -1.01 6.44
C ILE A 446 -1.90 -0.07 5.95
N SER A 447 -1.97 0.36 4.69
CA SER A 447 -1.01 1.31 4.13
C SER A 447 -1.69 2.61 3.75
N ILE A 448 -1.00 3.74 3.91
CA ILE A 448 -1.42 5.05 3.41
C ILE A 448 -0.25 5.70 2.67
N HIS A 449 -0.50 6.18 1.45
CA HIS A 449 0.55 6.51 0.51
C HIS A 449 0.66 8.00 0.24
N SER A 450 1.87 8.54 0.34
CA SER A 450 2.22 9.89 -0.07
C SER A 450 2.63 9.96 -1.55
N LYS A 451 2.39 11.12 -2.15
CA LYS A 451 3.07 11.57 -3.37
C LYS A 451 4.53 11.86 -3.05
N PHE A 452 5.36 11.88 -4.08
CA PHE A 452 6.74 12.34 -3.95
C PHE A 452 6.77 13.85 -3.79
N ILE A 453 7.64 14.33 -2.91
CA ILE A 453 8.06 15.72 -2.96
C ILE A 453 9.06 15.87 -4.13
N PRO A 454 8.88 16.88 -4.99
CA PRO A 454 9.73 17.01 -6.17
C PRO A 454 11.15 17.48 -5.81
N SER A 455 12.11 17.08 -6.63
CA SER A 455 13.45 17.67 -6.66
C SER A 455 13.35 19.16 -6.96
N LEU A 456 14.30 19.95 -6.43
CA LEU A 456 14.42 21.35 -6.80
C LEU A 456 14.54 21.52 -8.33
N LEU A 457 15.19 20.58 -9.01
CA LEU A 457 15.44 20.63 -10.45
C LEU A 457 14.17 20.42 -11.31
N GLY A 458 13.06 19.96 -10.74
CA GLY A 458 11.82 19.78 -11.49
C GLY A 458 10.83 18.83 -10.82
N VAL A 459 9.54 18.98 -11.18
CA VAL A 459 8.41 18.27 -10.57
C VAL A 459 8.41 16.75 -10.81
N ASN A 460 9.02 16.29 -11.90
CA ASN A 460 9.07 14.88 -12.26
C ASN A 460 10.33 14.16 -11.74
N CYS A 461 11.21 14.87 -11.03
CA CYS A 461 12.47 14.33 -10.54
C CYS A 461 12.36 14.05 -9.03
N LYS A 462 12.85 12.90 -8.56
CA LYS A 462 12.98 12.61 -7.12
C LYS A 462 14.19 13.35 -6.55
N MET A 463 14.11 13.78 -5.29
CA MET A 463 15.30 14.27 -4.57
C MET A 463 16.34 13.15 -4.45
N SER A 464 17.61 13.49 -4.64
CA SER A 464 18.71 12.58 -4.37
C SER A 464 19.79 13.27 -3.56
N SER A 465 20.26 12.59 -2.51
CA SER A 465 21.41 13.08 -1.73
C SER A 465 22.71 13.11 -2.55
N SER A 466 22.77 12.40 -3.68
CA SER A 466 23.93 12.35 -4.57
C SER A 466 23.94 13.41 -5.68
N VAL A 467 22.85 14.15 -5.88
CA VAL A 467 22.74 15.16 -6.95
C VAL A 467 22.78 16.56 -6.36
N GLU A 468 23.81 17.32 -6.71
CA GLU A 468 23.99 18.70 -6.25
C GLU A 468 22.80 19.58 -6.66
N GLY A 469 22.31 20.39 -5.71
CA GLY A 469 21.20 21.31 -5.96
C GLY A 469 19.83 20.65 -6.08
N SER A 470 19.71 19.32 -5.97
CA SER A 470 18.42 18.62 -6.06
C SER A 470 17.60 18.64 -4.76
N ALA A 471 18.27 18.74 -3.61
CA ALA A 471 17.67 18.58 -2.29
C ALA A 471 18.11 19.67 -1.29
N ILE A 472 17.21 19.97 -0.36
CA ILE A 472 17.48 20.83 0.81
C ILE A 472 17.65 19.94 2.03
N PHE A 473 18.81 20.01 2.68
CA PHE A 473 19.13 19.23 3.86
C PHE A 473 18.71 19.96 5.14
N VAL A 474 18.36 19.20 6.18
CA VAL A 474 18.00 19.74 7.50
C VAL A 474 19.19 20.39 8.22
N THR A 475 20.39 20.22 7.67
CA THR A 475 21.64 20.83 8.13
C THR A 475 22.08 22.02 7.28
N ASP A 476 21.34 22.43 6.24
CA ASP A 476 21.67 23.60 5.41
C ASP A 476 21.51 24.91 6.19
N SER A 477 22.40 25.89 6.00
CA SER A 477 22.25 27.22 6.60
C SER A 477 21.17 28.04 5.86
N PRO A 478 20.56 29.07 6.49
CA PRO A 478 19.59 29.93 5.80
C PRO A 478 20.10 30.51 4.47
N ALA A 479 21.39 30.85 4.40
CA ALA A 479 22.02 31.33 3.17
C ALA A 479 22.09 30.24 2.08
N ILE A 480 22.41 28.99 2.46
CA ILE A 480 22.43 27.85 1.54
C ILE A 480 21.01 27.52 1.07
N ILE A 481 20.02 27.50 1.97
CA ILE A 481 18.61 27.26 1.66
C ILE A 481 18.12 28.28 0.63
N ARG A 482 18.36 29.58 0.90
CA ARG A 482 18.02 30.68 -0.02
C ARG A 482 18.70 30.50 -1.37
N GLY A 483 20.01 30.24 -1.37
CA GLY A 483 20.78 30.02 -2.59
C GLY A 483 20.25 28.85 -3.41
N LYS A 484 19.92 27.73 -2.77
CA LYS A 484 19.40 26.53 -3.45
C LYS A 484 18.02 26.77 -4.06
N ILE A 485 17.09 27.36 -3.31
CA ILE A 485 15.72 27.63 -3.81
C ILE A 485 15.77 28.63 -4.96
N HIS A 486 16.50 29.73 -4.83
CA HIS A 486 16.57 30.74 -5.89
C HIS A 486 17.26 30.22 -7.15
N LYS A 487 18.37 29.48 -7.00
CA LYS A 487 19.18 28.98 -8.13
C LYS A 487 18.61 27.74 -8.81
N TYR A 488 18.11 26.76 -8.05
CA TYR A 488 17.78 25.44 -8.60
C TYR A 488 16.29 25.15 -8.67
N ALA A 489 15.45 25.76 -7.80
CA ALA A 489 14.01 25.48 -7.84
C ALA A 489 13.42 25.93 -9.17
N PHE A 490 12.96 24.96 -9.98
CA PHE A 490 12.33 25.23 -11.26
C PHE A 490 11.07 26.09 -11.05
N SER A 491 10.96 27.15 -11.86
CA SER A 491 9.86 28.12 -11.80
C SER A 491 8.86 27.83 -12.91
N GLY A 492 7.57 27.84 -12.58
CA GLY A 492 6.48 27.86 -13.55
C GLY A 492 6.11 29.26 -14.03
N GLY A 493 6.82 30.30 -13.56
CA GLY A 493 6.71 31.67 -14.06
C GLY A 493 7.21 31.83 -15.50
N ARG A 494 7.21 33.07 -15.99
CA ARG A 494 7.69 33.40 -17.34
C ARG A 494 9.08 34.03 -17.28
N ASP A 495 9.79 33.99 -18.40
CA ASP A 495 11.16 34.48 -18.51
C ASP A 495 11.27 35.99 -18.25
N THR A 496 10.22 36.75 -18.60
CA THR A 496 10.16 38.20 -18.39
C THR A 496 9.02 38.59 -17.47
N ALA A 497 9.22 39.67 -16.70
CA ALA A 497 8.19 40.18 -15.80
C ALA A 497 6.93 40.68 -16.52
N GLU A 498 7.08 41.20 -17.74
CA GLU A 498 5.94 41.63 -18.57
C GLU A 498 5.10 40.43 -19.01
N GLU A 499 5.74 39.38 -19.52
CA GLU A 499 5.04 38.15 -19.91
C GLU A 499 4.38 37.49 -18.70
N HIS A 500 5.05 37.48 -17.55
CA HIS A 500 4.51 36.90 -16.32
C HIS A 500 3.26 37.63 -15.84
N ARG A 501 3.25 38.97 -15.83
CA ARG A 501 2.04 39.74 -15.48
C ARG A 501 0.89 39.53 -16.45
N ARG A 502 1.18 39.16 -17.71
CA ARG A 502 0.16 38.95 -18.74
C ARG A 502 -0.41 37.53 -18.75
N LEU A 503 0.45 36.52 -18.57
CA LEU A 503 0.11 35.10 -18.76
C LEU A 503 0.11 34.29 -17.46
N GLY A 504 0.60 34.87 -16.36
CA GLY A 504 0.73 34.20 -15.07
C GLY A 504 1.75 33.05 -15.04
N ALA A 505 1.82 32.38 -13.90
CA ALA A 505 2.58 31.14 -13.73
C ALA A 505 1.75 29.88 -13.99
N ASN A 506 2.43 28.83 -14.45
CA ASN A 506 1.92 27.47 -14.44
C ASN A 506 2.29 26.78 -13.11
N LEU A 507 1.29 26.61 -12.24
CA LEU A 507 1.48 25.99 -10.93
C LEU A 507 1.80 24.49 -11.00
N ASP A 508 1.42 23.80 -12.08
CA ASP A 508 1.61 22.35 -12.21
C ASP A 508 3.09 21.98 -12.29
N VAL A 509 3.92 22.89 -12.81
CA VAL A 509 5.37 22.70 -12.97
C VAL A 509 6.19 23.50 -11.95
N ASP A 510 5.60 24.39 -11.16
CA ASP A 510 6.35 25.27 -10.25
C ASP A 510 6.76 24.57 -8.95
N VAL A 511 8.06 24.32 -8.78
CA VAL A 511 8.58 23.55 -7.64
C VAL A 511 8.40 24.30 -6.32
N ALA A 512 8.52 25.62 -6.32
CA ALA A 512 8.38 26.40 -5.09
C ALA A 512 6.94 26.32 -4.56
N TYR A 513 5.95 26.46 -5.44
CA TYR A 513 4.55 26.28 -5.10
C TYR A 513 4.26 24.85 -4.63
N HIS A 514 4.81 23.81 -5.29
CA HIS A 514 4.65 22.43 -4.81
C HIS A 514 5.19 22.26 -3.39
N TYR A 515 6.34 22.84 -3.03
CA TYR A 515 6.84 22.78 -1.65
C TYR A 515 5.94 23.54 -0.67
N LEU A 516 5.36 24.69 -1.06
CA LEU A 516 4.40 25.40 -0.21
C LEU A 516 3.21 24.50 0.12
N ARG A 517 2.73 23.68 -0.83
CA ARG A 517 1.67 22.69 -0.54
C ARG A 517 2.06 21.68 0.54
N PHE A 518 3.35 21.38 0.74
CA PHE A 518 3.86 20.48 1.78
C PHE A 518 4.21 21.17 3.11
N PHE A 519 4.44 22.48 3.15
CA PHE A 519 5.05 23.11 4.33
C PHE A 519 4.33 24.35 4.84
N LEU A 520 3.44 24.94 4.04
CA LEU A 520 2.59 26.04 4.51
C LEU A 520 1.34 25.46 5.17
N ASP A 521 1.09 25.72 6.45
CA ASP A 521 -0.07 25.11 7.15
C ASP A 521 -1.42 25.72 6.74
N ASP A 522 -1.45 27.02 6.41
CA ASP A 522 -2.66 27.78 6.10
C ASP A 522 -3.12 27.56 4.65
N ASP A 523 -4.33 27.02 4.47
CA ASP A 523 -4.93 26.79 3.15
C ASP A 523 -5.47 28.07 2.51
N GLU A 524 -5.94 29.03 3.29
CA GLU A 524 -6.41 30.31 2.75
C GLU A 524 -5.23 31.08 2.16
N GLU A 525 -4.11 31.13 2.87
CA GLU A 525 -2.88 31.74 2.37
C GLU A 525 -2.35 31.00 1.13
N LEU A 526 -2.34 29.66 1.14
CA LEU A 526 -1.91 28.87 -0.02
C LEU A 526 -2.77 29.13 -1.26
N ASN A 527 -4.09 29.22 -1.08
CA ASN A 527 -5.04 29.49 -2.16
C ASN A 527 -4.93 30.93 -2.69
N ASP A 528 -4.65 31.90 -1.82
CA ASP A 528 -4.37 33.28 -2.22
C ASP A 528 -3.09 33.37 -3.06
N ILE A 529 -2.01 32.72 -2.61
CA ILE A 529 -0.75 32.60 -3.37
C ILE A 529 -1.02 31.94 -4.74
N ALA A 530 -1.77 30.83 -4.77
CA ALA A 530 -2.09 30.13 -6.01
C ALA A 530 -2.83 31.04 -7.00
N THR A 531 -3.85 31.75 -6.52
CA THR A 531 -4.68 32.63 -7.34
C THR A 531 -3.87 33.80 -7.90
N LYS A 532 -3.14 34.51 -7.04
CA LYS A 532 -2.33 35.67 -7.43
C LYS A 532 -1.16 35.29 -8.33
N TYR A 533 -0.51 34.15 -8.09
CA TYR A 533 0.62 33.70 -8.89
C TYR A 533 0.18 33.25 -10.28
N LYS A 534 -0.96 32.54 -10.35
CA LYS A 534 -1.58 32.15 -11.62
C LYS A 534 -2.11 33.36 -12.41
N ALA A 535 -2.49 34.45 -11.73
CA ALA A 535 -2.87 35.71 -12.36
C ALA A 535 -1.67 36.59 -12.77
N GLY A 536 -0.45 36.27 -12.31
CA GLY A 536 0.75 37.09 -12.56
C GLY A 536 0.86 38.34 -11.67
N GLU A 537 0.06 38.41 -10.61
CA GLU A 537 0.06 39.52 -9.64
C GLU A 537 1.27 39.46 -8.70
N ILE A 538 1.72 38.25 -8.35
CA ILE A 538 2.94 38.02 -7.57
C ILE A 538 4.01 37.36 -8.42
N MET A 539 5.25 37.80 -8.26
CA MET A 539 6.39 37.29 -9.02
C MET A 539 6.91 35.96 -8.44
N SER A 540 7.54 35.13 -9.27
CA SER A 540 8.19 33.88 -8.82
C SER A 540 9.18 34.07 -7.67
N SER A 541 9.88 35.23 -7.62
CA SER A 541 10.80 35.55 -6.52
C SER A 541 10.08 35.66 -5.17
N ALA A 542 8.89 36.23 -5.13
CA ALA A 542 8.10 36.38 -3.91
C ALA A 542 7.62 35.01 -3.38
N VAL A 543 7.19 34.12 -4.29
CA VAL A 543 6.82 32.73 -3.94
C VAL A 543 8.02 31.96 -3.39
N LYS A 544 9.18 32.12 -4.03
CA LYS A 544 10.45 31.53 -3.56
C LYS A 544 10.88 32.09 -2.20
N ASP A 545 10.74 33.39 -1.96
CA ASP A 545 11.08 34.01 -0.68
C ASP A 545 10.17 33.51 0.45
N LYS A 546 8.86 33.39 0.21
CA LYS A 546 7.93 32.78 1.16
C LYS A 546 8.34 31.34 1.49
N LEU A 547 8.73 30.56 0.48
CA LEU A 547 9.22 29.20 0.70
C LEU A 547 10.52 29.19 1.53
N VAL A 548 11.46 30.10 1.25
CA VAL A 548 12.71 30.23 2.02
C VAL A 548 12.40 30.47 3.49
N ASP A 549 11.46 31.35 3.81
CA ASP A 549 11.12 31.68 5.20
C ASP A 549 10.54 30.45 5.93
N ILE A 550 9.60 29.74 5.30
CA ILE A 550 9.00 28.52 5.87
C ILE A 550 10.05 27.44 6.08
N VAL A 551 10.88 27.15 5.08
CA VAL A 551 11.92 26.12 5.16
C VAL A 551 12.98 26.48 6.21
N CYS A 552 13.37 27.76 6.29
CA CYS A 552 14.30 28.22 7.32
C CYS A 552 13.72 28.03 8.73
N ASN A 553 12.43 28.30 8.93
CA ASN A 553 11.76 28.07 10.21
C ASN A 553 11.70 26.58 10.57
N ILE A 554 11.36 25.71 9.61
CA ILE A 554 11.38 24.25 9.82
C ILE A 554 12.77 23.78 10.22
N VAL A 555 13.80 24.14 9.45
CA VAL A 555 15.20 23.78 9.74
C VAL A 555 15.68 24.37 11.07
N HIS A 556 15.24 25.58 11.43
CA HIS A 556 15.57 26.18 12.71
C HIS A 556 14.98 25.40 13.87
N ASN A 557 13.66 25.17 13.85
CA ASN A 557 12.95 24.42 14.90
C ASN A 557 13.55 23.02 15.07
N TYR A 558 13.80 22.36 13.95
CA TYR A 558 14.48 21.08 13.89
C TYR A 558 15.85 21.10 14.59
N ARG A 559 16.70 22.08 14.28
CA ARG A 559 18.03 22.21 14.90
C ARG A 559 17.96 22.51 16.39
N VAL A 560 16.95 23.26 16.83
CA VAL A 560 16.72 23.51 18.26
C VAL A 560 16.38 22.20 18.97
N SER A 561 15.47 21.40 18.40
CA SER A 561 15.14 20.06 18.90
C SER A 561 16.35 19.14 18.91
N CYS A 562 17.12 19.06 17.81
CA CYS A 562 18.34 18.25 17.75
C CYS A 562 19.40 18.66 18.77
N ARG A 563 19.44 19.89 19.26
CA ARG A 563 20.41 20.30 20.32
C ARG A 563 20.02 19.80 21.70
N HIS A 564 18.73 19.52 21.90
CA HIS A 564 18.22 18.99 23.16
C HIS A 564 18.56 17.49 23.33
N TYR A 565 18.63 16.76 22.21
CA TYR A 565 18.95 15.33 22.12
C TYR A 565 20.39 15.08 21.65
#